data_AF-A0A7S1F541-F1
#
_entry.id   AF-A0A7S1F541-F1
#
_cell.length_a   1.000
_cell.length_b   1.000
_cell.length_c   1.000
_cell.angle_alpha   90.00
_cell.angle_beta   90.00
_cell.angle_gamma   90.00
#
_symmetry.space_group_name_H-M   'P 1'
#
loop_
_entity.id
_entity.type
_entity.pdbx_description
1 polymer ?
#
loop_
_entity_poly.entity_id
_entity_poly.type
_entity_poly.pdbx_seq_one_letter_code
_entity_poly.pdbx_strand_id
1 'polypeptide(L)'
;LGRITFFSTRALQVWLGDACGVRGRCEQASPLAAMACEVADFRAGSLVRISGREGFEDVGQLGKHDAVADEFQVTLLNGEKIFCGAQSVQGASEFRRPGEGGGQSSFDVFIGDQTVESALTEELVGSLFEKGFCVLKTAQQHSHFEATMDQMRRLERDGVLARMPEETEEWWLGLGHQGKVVWMDSENAPHESALIEADHLLT
;
A
#
# COMPACT_ATOMS: atom_id res chain seq x y z
N LEU A 1 -11.20 -13.74 -15.38
CA LEU A 1 -9.92 -13.55 -14.66
C LEU A 1 -10.27 -12.86 -13.34
N GLY A 2 -10.31 -13.61 -12.25
CA GLY A 2 -10.67 -13.06 -10.94
C GLY A 2 -9.52 -12.21 -10.39
N ARG A 3 -9.81 -11.00 -9.92
CA ARG A 3 -8.83 -10.20 -9.17
C ARG A 3 -8.76 -10.73 -7.75
N ILE A 4 -7.57 -11.18 -7.36
CA ILE A 4 -7.25 -11.68 -6.02
C ILE A 4 -6.56 -10.55 -5.25
N THR A 5 -7.18 -10.16 -4.13
CA THR A 5 -6.69 -9.11 -3.25
C THR A 5 -6.30 -9.74 -1.91
N PHE A 6 -5.01 -9.75 -1.58
CA PHE A 6 -4.51 -10.32 -0.33
C PHE A 6 -4.43 -9.25 0.76
N PHE A 7 -4.81 -9.63 2.00
CA PHE A 7 -4.65 -8.79 3.18
C PHE A 7 -3.84 -9.53 4.26
N SER A 8 -2.76 -8.88 4.74
CA SER A 8 -1.97 -9.35 5.88
C SER A 8 -2.42 -8.68 7.18
N THR A 9 -2.51 -9.44 8.26
CA THR A 9 -3.01 -8.97 9.57
C THR A 9 -1.98 -8.21 10.40
N ARG A 10 -0.69 -8.25 10.03
CA ARG A 10 0.40 -7.54 10.74
C ARG A 10 0.85 -6.24 10.05
N ALA A 11 0.48 -6.06 8.79
CA ALA A 11 0.61 -4.80 8.05
C ALA A 11 -0.45 -4.82 6.94
N LEU A 12 -1.24 -3.75 6.81
CA LEU A 12 -2.26 -3.64 5.75
C LEU A 12 -1.60 -3.40 4.38
N GLN A 13 -0.88 -4.41 3.89
CA GLN A 13 -0.32 -4.47 2.55
C GLN A 13 -1.31 -5.19 1.65
N VAL A 14 -1.86 -4.45 0.68
CA VAL A 14 -2.69 -5.02 -0.36
C VAL A 14 -1.80 -5.50 -1.49
N TRP A 15 -1.77 -6.82 -1.71
CA TRP A 15 -1.13 -7.42 -2.87
C TRP A 15 -2.18 -7.74 -3.93
N LEU A 16 -1.86 -7.44 -5.19
CA LEU A 16 -2.63 -7.81 -6.38
C LEU A 16 -1.72 -8.68 -7.24
N GLY A 17 -1.93 -10.00 -7.23
CA GLY A 17 -1.11 -10.95 -7.96
C GLY A 17 -1.85 -11.52 -9.16
N ASP A 18 -1.20 -11.54 -10.33
CA ASP A 18 -1.62 -12.35 -11.47
C ASP A 18 -0.63 -13.51 -11.63
N ALA A 19 -1.13 -14.75 -11.81
CA ALA A 19 -0.32 -15.97 -11.68
C ALA A 19 0.54 -16.29 -12.93
N CYS A 20 1.19 -15.28 -13.50
CA CYS A 20 1.99 -15.38 -14.72
C CYS A 20 3.49 -15.47 -14.43
N GLY A 21 4.07 -16.66 -14.64
CA GLY A 21 5.51 -16.88 -14.51
C GLY A 21 6.34 -16.19 -15.60
N VAL A 22 6.71 -14.93 -15.39
CA VAL A 22 7.56 -14.15 -16.30
C VAL A 22 8.82 -13.68 -15.56
N ARG A 23 10.00 -14.06 -16.08
CA ARG A 23 11.29 -13.51 -15.64
C ARG A 23 11.69 -12.37 -16.57
N GLY A 24 11.49 -11.13 -16.14
CA GLY A 24 12.05 -9.93 -16.77
C GLY A 24 13.19 -9.35 -15.92
N ARG A 25 14.28 -8.91 -16.56
CA ARG A 25 15.27 -8.01 -15.92
C ARG A 25 15.08 -6.62 -16.51
N CYS A 26 14.97 -5.61 -15.67
CA CYS A 26 15.20 -4.22 -16.03
C CYS A 26 15.99 -3.53 -14.91
N GLU A 27 17.13 -2.94 -15.26
CA GLU A 27 17.92 -2.09 -14.38
C GLU A 27 17.68 -0.63 -14.76
N GLN A 28 16.73 0.03 -14.09
CA GLN A 28 16.66 1.48 -13.98
C GLN A 28 15.79 1.85 -12.77
N ALA A 29 16.43 2.33 -11.70
CA ALA A 29 15.73 2.69 -10.46
C ALA A 29 14.96 4.00 -10.64
N SER A 30 13.66 3.90 -10.89
CA SER A 30 12.75 5.05 -10.93
C SER A 30 12.45 5.56 -9.51
N PRO A 31 12.53 6.87 -9.24
CA PRO A 31 12.17 7.43 -7.93
C PRO A 31 10.69 7.16 -7.62
N LEU A 32 10.33 7.08 -6.33
CA LEU A 32 8.94 6.89 -5.89
C LEU A 32 8.06 8.06 -6.39
N ALA A 33 7.13 7.77 -7.30
CA ALA A 33 6.38 8.80 -7.99
C ALA A 33 5.11 9.22 -7.24
N ALA A 34 4.92 10.54 -7.07
CA ALA A 34 3.62 11.12 -6.76
C ALA A 34 3.50 12.61 -7.21
N MET A 35 2.28 13.07 -7.52
CA MET A 35 1.97 14.12 -8.52
C MET A 35 0.65 14.90 -8.19
N ALA A 36 0.34 16.15 -8.61
CA ALA A 36 1.12 17.17 -9.35
C ALA A 36 0.81 18.66 -8.98
N CYS A 37 1.80 19.50 -8.62
CA CYS A 37 1.86 20.98 -8.79
C CYS A 37 3.22 21.54 -8.31
N GLU A 38 3.91 22.42 -9.04
CA GLU A 38 5.27 22.91 -8.68
C GLU A 38 5.30 24.24 -7.93
N VAL A 39 5.77 24.22 -6.67
CA VAL A 39 6.34 25.38 -5.96
C VAL A 39 7.51 24.89 -5.11
N ALA A 40 8.68 25.52 -5.22
CA ALA A 40 9.92 25.18 -4.49
C ALA A 40 10.46 23.74 -4.73
N ASP A 41 10.60 23.35 -6.00
CA ASP A 41 11.06 22.03 -6.51
C ASP A 41 10.21 20.81 -6.08
N PHE A 42 9.36 20.94 -5.07
CA PHE A 42 8.46 19.89 -4.65
C PHE A 42 7.13 19.97 -5.39
N ARG A 43 6.70 18.79 -5.83
CA ARG A 43 5.47 18.60 -6.59
C ARG A 43 4.37 18.17 -5.63
N ALA A 44 3.20 18.84 -5.62
CA ALA A 44 2.05 18.37 -4.84
C ALA A 44 1.79 16.88 -5.13
N GLY A 45 1.44 16.11 -4.10
CA GLY A 45 1.43 14.65 -4.13
C GLY A 45 2.77 13.99 -3.77
N SER A 46 3.94 14.61 -3.97
CA SER A 46 5.25 13.98 -3.74
C SER A 46 5.49 13.52 -2.29
N LEU A 47 6.30 12.49 -2.12
CA LEU A 47 6.78 12.04 -0.81
C LEU A 47 7.84 12.99 -0.27
N VAL A 48 7.62 13.47 0.96
CA VAL A 48 8.50 14.41 1.65
C VAL A 48 8.79 13.95 3.08
N ARG A 49 9.98 14.25 3.57
CA ARG A 49 10.34 14.22 5.00
C ARG A 49 10.18 15.62 5.59
N ILE A 50 9.73 15.67 6.84
CA ILE A 50 9.59 16.88 7.65
C ILE A 50 10.74 16.94 8.66
N SER A 51 11.55 17.98 8.54
CA SER A 51 12.69 18.26 9.41
C SER A 51 12.27 18.44 10.86
N GLY A 52 12.95 17.77 11.79
CA GLY A 52 12.69 17.89 13.23
C GLY A 52 11.64 16.93 13.80
N ARG A 53 11.11 16.00 12.99
CA ARG A 53 10.48 14.76 13.46
C ARG A 53 11.45 13.59 13.25
N GLU A 54 11.26 12.48 13.97
CA GLU A 54 12.07 11.26 13.84
C GLU A 54 11.18 10.03 13.63
N GLY A 55 11.68 9.03 12.91
CA GLY A 55 10.96 7.78 12.63
C GLY A 55 9.82 7.96 11.62
N PHE A 56 8.89 7.01 11.55
CA PHE A 56 7.84 6.98 10.51
C PHE A 56 6.80 8.13 10.56
N GLU A 57 6.90 8.98 11.58
CA GLU A 57 6.08 10.19 11.75
C GLU A 57 6.69 11.41 11.04
N ASP A 58 7.88 11.27 10.46
CA ASP A 58 8.58 12.30 9.69
C ASP A 58 8.21 12.34 8.20
N VAL A 59 7.60 11.29 7.64
CA VAL A 59 7.29 11.19 6.20
C VAL A 59 5.80 11.35 5.91
N GLY A 60 5.48 12.01 4.79
CA GLY A 60 4.13 12.15 4.29
C GLY A 60 4.04 12.52 2.81
N GLN A 61 2.81 12.69 2.35
CA GLN A 61 2.44 13.22 1.04
C GLN A 61 2.34 14.75 1.11
N LEU A 62 3.06 15.45 0.25
CA LEU A 62 2.92 16.90 0.11
C LEU A 62 1.52 17.24 -0.40
N GLY A 63 0.85 18.15 0.31
CA GLY A 63 -0.48 18.64 0.03
C GLY A 63 -0.46 19.95 -0.76
N LYS A 64 -1.33 20.88 -0.34
CA LYS A 64 -1.42 22.24 -0.89
C LYS A 64 -0.41 23.16 -0.19
N HIS A 65 0.11 24.13 -0.93
CA HIS A 65 0.86 25.27 -0.38
C HIS A 65 -0.09 26.42 -0.06
N ASP A 66 0.02 26.99 1.13
CA ASP A 66 -0.57 28.28 1.50
C ASP A 66 0.51 29.36 1.31
N ALA A 67 0.43 30.09 0.21
CA ALA A 67 1.36 31.14 -0.14
C ALA A 67 1.27 32.40 0.76
N VAL A 68 0.28 32.51 1.65
CA VAL A 68 0.15 33.62 2.60
C VAL A 68 0.88 33.30 3.91
N ALA A 69 0.80 32.04 4.36
CA ALA A 69 1.53 31.55 5.53
C ALA A 69 2.96 31.05 5.21
N ASP A 70 3.24 30.77 3.94
CA ASP A 70 4.39 30.00 3.44
C ASP A 70 4.51 28.60 4.07
N GLU A 71 3.36 27.94 4.20
CA GLU A 71 3.24 26.60 4.78
C GLU A 71 2.73 25.59 3.74
N PHE A 72 3.27 24.38 3.79
CA PHE A 72 2.71 23.23 3.09
C PHE A 72 1.85 22.42 4.05
N GLN A 73 0.65 22.05 3.59
CA GLN A 73 -0.07 20.92 4.16
C GLN A 73 0.69 19.62 3.83
N VAL A 74 0.86 18.71 4.79
CA VAL A 74 1.41 17.37 4.57
C VAL A 74 0.52 16.33 5.22
N THR A 75 0.15 15.29 4.47
CA THR A 75 -0.59 14.12 4.98
C THR A 75 0.41 13.01 5.30
N LEU A 76 0.66 12.78 6.59
CA LEU A 76 1.66 11.83 7.08
C LEU A 76 1.26 10.36 6.85
N LEU A 77 2.24 9.45 6.95
CA LEU A 77 2.03 8.01 6.79
C LEU A 77 1.03 7.41 7.81
N ASN A 78 0.74 8.11 8.92
CA ASN A 78 -0.25 7.76 9.95
C ASN A 78 -1.65 8.37 9.70
N GLY A 79 -1.87 9.08 8.58
CA GLY A 79 -3.11 9.78 8.27
C GLY A 79 -3.36 11.09 9.04
N GLU A 80 -2.41 11.56 9.85
CA GLU A 80 -2.41 12.91 10.41
C GLU A 80 -2.15 13.93 9.29
N LYS A 81 -2.85 15.06 9.31
CA LYS A 81 -2.57 16.20 8.42
C LYS A 81 -1.99 17.33 9.23
N ILE A 82 -0.80 17.78 8.85
CA ILE A 82 -0.11 18.90 9.52
C ILE A 82 0.18 20.01 8.52
N PHE A 83 0.47 21.19 9.05
CA PHE A 83 1.06 22.30 8.28
C PHE A 83 2.50 22.49 8.75
N CYS A 84 3.41 22.72 7.81
CA CYS A 84 4.81 23.00 8.10
C CYS A 84 5.39 24.02 7.11
N GLY A 85 6.23 24.93 7.60
CA GLY A 85 6.87 25.94 6.75
C GLY A 85 7.78 25.32 5.68
N ALA A 86 7.90 25.99 4.53
CA ALA A 86 8.64 25.51 3.37
C ALA A 86 10.05 24.97 3.68
N GLN A 87 10.80 25.67 4.55
CA GLN A 87 12.15 25.29 5.00
C GLN A 87 12.23 23.96 5.76
N SER A 88 11.12 23.44 6.27
CA SER A 88 11.09 22.16 7.00
C SER A 88 10.89 20.96 6.06
N VAL A 89 10.45 21.18 4.82
CA VAL A 89 10.14 20.12 3.85
C VAL A 89 11.42 19.68 3.11
N GLN A 90 11.66 18.37 3.04
CA GLN A 90 12.77 17.75 2.30
C GLN A 90 12.25 16.62 1.41
N GLY A 91 12.92 16.34 0.29
CA GLY A 91 12.55 15.22 -0.59
C GLY A 91 12.92 13.87 0.02
N ALA A 92 11.97 12.92 0.08
CA ALA A 92 12.16 11.59 0.67
C ALA A 92 12.90 10.60 -0.28
N SER A 93 14.03 11.03 -0.84
CA SER A 93 14.76 10.34 -1.91
C SER A 93 15.44 9.01 -1.49
N GLU A 94 15.65 8.80 -0.20
CA GLU A 94 16.30 7.63 0.36
C GLU A 94 15.39 6.40 0.53
N PHE A 95 14.08 6.55 0.32
CA PHE A 95 13.14 5.43 0.31
C PHE A 95 13.29 4.62 -0.99
N ARG A 96 14.09 3.55 -0.91
CA ARG A 96 14.19 2.55 -1.99
C ARG A 96 12.95 1.68 -2.05
N ARG A 97 12.60 1.21 -3.25
CA ARG A 97 11.49 0.30 -3.51
C ARG A 97 11.67 -1.04 -2.77
N PRO A 98 10.58 -1.68 -2.30
CA PRO A 98 10.58 -3.07 -1.86
C PRO A 98 11.20 -3.99 -2.92
N GLY A 99 12.14 -4.84 -2.49
CA GLY A 99 12.94 -5.72 -3.38
C GLY A 99 14.25 -5.10 -3.87
N GLU A 100 14.40 -3.78 -3.86
CA GLU A 100 15.58 -3.06 -4.38
C GLU A 100 16.52 -2.56 -3.27
N GLY A 101 16.55 -3.28 -2.14
CA GLY A 101 17.28 -2.86 -0.93
C GLY A 101 16.54 -1.80 -0.09
N GLY A 102 15.22 -1.64 -0.29
CA GLY A 102 14.35 -0.98 0.68
C GLY A 102 14.26 -1.75 2.00
N GLY A 103 14.10 -1.02 3.11
CA GLY A 103 13.87 -1.61 4.44
C GLY A 103 12.45 -2.15 4.62
N GLN A 104 12.13 -2.67 5.81
CA GLN A 104 10.78 -3.18 6.15
C GLN A 104 9.66 -2.13 5.99
N SER A 105 10.02 -0.86 5.98
CA SER A 105 9.14 0.30 5.83
C SER A 105 9.03 0.82 4.38
N SER A 106 9.70 0.18 3.44
CA SER A 106 9.56 0.49 2.02
C SER A 106 8.17 0.13 1.50
N PHE A 107 7.72 0.89 0.51
CA PHE A 107 6.48 0.70 -0.23
C PHE A 107 6.68 1.26 -1.64
N ASP A 108 5.84 0.84 -2.59
CA ASP A 108 5.90 1.30 -3.98
C ASP A 108 5.04 2.54 -4.20
N VAL A 109 3.84 2.56 -3.61
CA VAL A 109 2.91 3.69 -3.72
C VAL A 109 2.36 4.06 -2.37
N PHE A 110 2.38 5.37 -2.06
CA PHE A 110 1.62 5.93 -0.95
C PHE A 110 0.29 6.49 -1.44
N ILE A 111 -0.80 5.95 -0.91
CA ILE A 111 -2.16 6.37 -1.19
C ILE A 111 -2.62 7.32 -0.07
N GLY A 112 -2.33 8.60 -0.25
CA GLY A 112 -2.89 9.71 0.52
C GLY A 112 -4.00 10.45 -0.23
N ASP A 113 -4.41 11.60 0.31
CA ASP A 113 -5.54 12.39 -0.20
C ASP A 113 -5.24 13.21 -1.46
N GLN A 114 -3.97 13.30 -1.87
CA GLN A 114 -3.55 13.94 -3.13
C GLN A 114 -3.06 12.91 -4.16
N THR A 115 -3.39 11.63 -3.99
CA THR A 115 -2.99 10.57 -4.93
C THR A 115 -3.79 10.67 -6.22
N VAL A 116 -3.08 10.87 -7.34
CA VAL A 116 -3.68 10.93 -8.68
C VAL A 116 -3.86 9.51 -9.24
N GLU A 117 -5.07 9.19 -9.68
CA GLU A 117 -5.47 7.84 -10.14
C GLU A 117 -4.61 7.29 -11.28
N SER A 118 -4.22 8.13 -12.25
CA SER A 118 -3.36 7.70 -13.35
C SER A 118 -1.96 7.33 -12.87
N ALA A 119 -1.36 8.13 -11.98
CA ALA A 119 -0.04 7.86 -11.41
C ALA A 119 -0.05 6.61 -10.51
N LEU A 120 -1.11 6.41 -9.71
CA LEU A 120 -1.33 5.17 -8.97
C LEU A 120 -1.41 3.96 -9.91
N THR A 121 -2.13 4.09 -11.02
CA THR A 121 -2.27 3.01 -12.01
C THR A 121 -0.94 2.70 -12.69
N GLU A 122 -0.19 3.73 -13.10
CA GLU A 122 1.13 3.60 -13.73
C GLU A 122 2.14 2.90 -12.81
N GLU A 123 2.30 3.35 -11.56
CA GLU A 123 3.25 2.74 -10.61
C GLU A 123 2.82 1.33 -10.17
N LEU A 124 1.51 1.07 -10.02
CA LEU A 124 1.00 -0.25 -9.71
C LEU A 124 1.29 -1.22 -10.87
N VAL A 125 0.96 -0.84 -12.10
CA VAL A 125 1.23 -1.66 -13.29
C VAL A 125 2.73 -1.86 -13.50
N GLY A 126 3.55 -0.81 -13.34
CA GLY A 126 5.01 -0.89 -13.41
C GLY A 126 5.58 -1.87 -12.39
N SER A 127 5.23 -1.72 -11.10
CA SER A 127 5.69 -2.60 -10.02
C SER A 127 5.31 -4.07 -10.25
N LEU A 128 4.08 -4.34 -10.74
CA LEU A 128 3.64 -5.69 -11.07
C LEU A 128 4.43 -6.29 -12.25
N PHE A 129 4.72 -5.54 -13.31
CA PHE A 129 5.51 -6.04 -14.44
C PHE A 129 7.01 -6.18 -14.13
N GLU A 130 7.58 -5.28 -13.33
CA GLU A 130 9.00 -5.26 -12.99
C GLU A 130 9.36 -6.33 -11.95
N LYS A 131 8.51 -6.48 -10.92
CA LYS A 131 8.85 -7.26 -9.71
C LYS A 131 7.89 -8.41 -9.44
N GLY A 132 6.74 -8.46 -10.11
CA GLY A 132 5.66 -9.41 -9.81
C GLY A 132 4.79 -9.03 -8.61
N PHE A 133 5.05 -7.88 -7.97
CA PHE A 133 4.29 -7.39 -6.82
C PHE A 133 4.38 -5.87 -6.65
N CYS A 134 3.41 -5.31 -5.94
CA CYS A 134 3.33 -3.88 -5.61
C CYS A 134 2.93 -3.73 -4.15
N VAL A 135 3.73 -3.01 -3.35
CA VAL A 135 3.41 -2.74 -1.94
C VAL A 135 2.73 -1.38 -1.83
N LEU A 136 1.43 -1.40 -1.57
CA LEU A 136 0.64 -0.18 -1.33
C LEU A 136 0.66 0.18 0.16
N LYS A 137 0.88 1.45 0.49
CA LYS A 137 0.70 2.00 1.84
C LYS A 137 -0.38 3.08 1.81
N THR A 138 -1.36 3.00 2.69
CA THR A 138 -2.48 3.96 2.74
C THR A 138 -2.38 4.91 3.93
N ALA A 139 -2.74 6.19 3.73
CA ALA A 139 -2.86 7.17 4.82
C ALA A 139 -4.09 6.88 5.70
N GLN A 140 -3.97 6.00 6.70
CA GLN A 140 -5.05 5.66 7.61
C GLN A 140 -4.75 6.08 9.05
N GLN A 141 -5.66 6.86 9.62
CA GLN A 141 -5.69 7.14 11.05
C GLN A 141 -5.96 5.86 11.84
N HIS A 142 -5.37 5.75 13.03
CA HIS A 142 -5.46 4.54 13.86
C HIS A 142 -6.91 4.12 14.16
N SER A 143 -7.81 5.07 14.40
CA SER A 143 -9.25 4.85 14.59
C SER A 143 -9.93 4.23 13.35
N HIS A 144 -9.53 4.64 12.14
CA HIS A 144 -10.03 4.06 10.90
C HIS A 144 -9.43 2.68 10.64
N PHE A 145 -8.17 2.45 11.05
CA PHE A 145 -7.54 1.13 11.00
C PHE A 145 -8.27 0.14 11.91
N GLU A 146 -8.59 0.51 13.16
CA GLU A 146 -9.38 -0.34 14.06
C GLU A 146 -10.76 -0.67 13.47
N ALA A 147 -11.49 0.33 12.97
CA ALA A 147 -12.78 0.12 12.30
C ALA A 147 -12.65 -0.79 11.05
N THR A 148 -11.57 -0.65 10.27
CA THR A 148 -11.28 -1.51 9.12
C THR A 148 -10.99 -2.94 9.55
N MET A 149 -10.20 -3.14 10.60
CA MET A 149 -9.90 -4.46 11.16
C MET A 149 -11.15 -5.14 11.74
N ASP A 150 -12.02 -4.39 12.42
CA ASP A 150 -13.30 -4.92 12.90
C ASP A 150 -14.27 -5.25 11.76
N GLN A 151 -14.23 -4.51 10.65
CA GLN A 151 -14.99 -4.87 9.45
C GLN A 151 -14.41 -6.13 8.77
N MET A 152 -13.08 -6.28 8.69
CA MET A 152 -12.46 -7.51 8.19
C MET A 152 -12.81 -8.73 9.05
N ARG A 153 -12.78 -8.59 10.39
CA ARG A 153 -13.24 -9.62 11.34
C ARG A 153 -14.74 -9.96 11.20
N ARG A 154 -15.57 -9.01 10.76
CA ARG A 154 -16.99 -9.28 10.43
C ARG A 154 -17.06 -10.11 9.15
N LEU A 155 -16.47 -9.64 8.06
CA LEU A 155 -16.44 -10.35 6.78
C LEU A 155 -15.85 -11.77 6.88
N GLU A 156 -14.88 -11.99 7.76
CA GLU A 156 -14.40 -13.32 8.15
C GLU A 156 -15.49 -14.20 8.78
N ARG A 157 -16.16 -13.72 9.83
CA ARG A 157 -17.22 -14.48 10.54
C ARG A 157 -18.46 -14.69 9.66
N ASP A 158 -18.68 -13.79 8.72
CA ASP A 158 -19.76 -13.84 7.74
C ASP A 158 -19.40 -14.74 6.53
N GLY A 159 -18.23 -15.39 6.52
CA GLY A 159 -17.79 -16.33 5.48
C GLY A 159 -17.35 -15.70 4.15
N VAL A 160 -17.24 -14.37 4.09
CA VAL A 160 -16.92 -13.60 2.87
C VAL A 160 -15.42 -13.63 2.56
N LEU A 161 -14.57 -13.74 3.60
CA LEU A 161 -13.11 -13.88 3.43
C LEU A 161 -12.71 -15.35 3.43
N ALA A 162 -12.05 -15.80 2.38
CA ALA A 162 -11.46 -17.14 2.29
C ALA A 162 -10.02 -17.13 2.83
N ARG A 163 -9.62 -18.21 3.52
CA ARG A 163 -8.21 -18.49 3.81
C ARG A 163 -7.55 -19.13 2.59
N MET A 164 -6.25 -18.93 2.44
CA MET A 164 -5.43 -19.69 1.47
C MET A 164 -4.97 -21.01 2.11
N PRO A 165 -4.61 -22.04 1.32
CA PRO A 165 -3.90 -23.20 1.85
C PRO A 165 -2.61 -22.76 2.55
N GLU A 166 -2.26 -23.38 3.67
CA GLU A 166 -1.14 -22.97 4.53
C GLU A 166 0.19 -22.95 3.78
N GLU A 167 0.45 -23.94 2.91
CA GLU A 167 1.65 -23.97 2.08
C GLU A 167 1.71 -22.80 1.10
N THR A 168 0.55 -22.25 0.73
CA THR A 168 0.45 -21.05 -0.11
C THR A 168 0.60 -19.79 0.74
N GLU A 169 0.02 -19.72 1.95
CA GLU A 169 0.27 -18.62 2.89
C GLU A 169 1.76 -18.45 3.19
N GLU A 170 2.45 -19.54 3.55
CA GLU A 170 3.88 -19.49 3.91
C GLU A 170 4.79 -19.16 2.72
N TRP A 171 4.43 -19.59 1.50
CA TRP A 171 5.18 -19.24 0.28
C TRP A 171 5.06 -17.76 -0.10
N TRP A 172 3.89 -17.14 0.10
CA TRP A 172 3.64 -15.75 -0.30
C TRP A 172 3.92 -14.73 0.81
N LEU A 173 3.72 -15.12 2.08
CA LEU A 173 3.78 -14.21 3.24
C LEU A 173 4.96 -14.51 4.18
N GLY A 174 5.59 -15.69 4.02
CA GLY A 174 6.65 -16.18 4.90
C GLY A 174 6.13 -17.09 6.02
N LEU A 175 7.04 -17.89 6.59
CA LEU A 175 6.76 -18.88 7.63
C LEU A 175 5.99 -18.27 8.83
N GLY A 176 4.86 -18.87 9.20
CA GLY A 176 4.03 -18.39 10.32
C GLY A 176 3.28 -17.07 10.07
N HIS A 177 3.15 -16.62 8.82
CA HIS A 177 2.24 -15.54 8.43
C HIS A 177 0.95 -16.10 7.84
N GLN A 178 -0.16 -15.38 8.03
CA GLN A 178 -1.50 -15.77 7.57
C GLN A 178 -2.11 -14.64 6.74
N GLY A 179 -2.90 -15.00 5.73
CA GLY A 179 -3.49 -14.08 4.77
C GLY A 179 -4.91 -14.44 4.42
N LYS A 180 -5.73 -13.42 4.15
CA LYS A 180 -7.09 -13.61 3.70
C LYS A 180 -7.33 -12.99 2.34
N VAL A 181 -8.12 -13.69 1.55
CA VAL A 181 -8.45 -13.35 0.17
C VAL A 181 -9.94 -13.04 0.10
N VAL A 182 -10.26 -11.95 -0.61
CA VAL A 182 -11.61 -11.72 -1.10
C VAL A 182 -11.58 -11.73 -2.63
N TRP A 183 -12.61 -12.34 -3.23
CA TRP A 183 -12.81 -12.32 -4.67
C TRP A 183 -13.67 -11.10 -5.02
N MET A 184 -13.12 -10.16 -5.81
CA MET A 184 -13.82 -8.92 -6.14
C MET A 184 -14.94 -9.05 -7.18
N ASP A 185 -15.08 -10.23 -7.81
CA ASP A 185 -16.04 -10.48 -8.88
C ASP A 185 -17.26 -11.24 -8.34
N SER A 186 -18.30 -10.50 -7.93
CA SER A 186 -19.47 -11.04 -7.23
C SER A 186 -20.35 -11.97 -8.09
N GLU A 187 -20.21 -11.94 -9.42
CA GLU A 187 -20.94 -12.86 -10.31
C GLU A 187 -20.30 -14.24 -10.37
N ASN A 188 -19.04 -14.37 -9.95
CA ASN A 188 -18.28 -15.63 -9.93
C ASN A 188 -17.62 -15.90 -8.57
N ALA A 189 -18.12 -15.30 -7.48
CA ALA A 189 -17.74 -15.70 -6.14
C ALA A 189 -18.01 -17.23 -6.01
N PRO A 190 -17.00 -18.05 -5.66
CA PRO A 190 -17.15 -19.49 -5.71
C PRO A 190 -18.33 -19.94 -4.84
N HIS A 191 -19.29 -20.64 -5.46
CA HIS A 191 -20.52 -21.08 -4.82
C HIS A 191 -20.25 -22.02 -3.63
N GLU A 192 -20.07 -21.40 -2.45
CA GLU A 192 -20.17 -21.82 -1.05
C GLU A 192 -19.66 -23.20 -0.59
N SER A 193 -19.75 -24.31 -1.34
CA SER A 193 -19.36 -25.63 -0.82
C SER A 193 -17.84 -25.85 -0.82
N ALA A 194 -17.17 -25.59 -1.94
CA ALA A 194 -15.79 -26.06 -2.15
C ALA A 194 -14.73 -25.36 -1.27
N LEU A 195 -14.95 -24.10 -0.87
CA LEU A 195 -14.04 -23.40 0.03
C LEU A 195 -14.31 -23.70 1.51
N ILE A 196 -15.57 -23.92 1.90
CA ILE A 196 -15.92 -24.35 3.26
C ILE A 196 -15.41 -25.79 3.51
N GLU A 197 -15.49 -26.67 2.51
CA GLU A 197 -14.88 -28.01 2.56
C GLU A 197 -13.34 -27.95 2.63
N ALA A 198 -12.70 -27.00 1.94
CA ALA A 198 -11.25 -26.82 2.01
C ALA A 198 -10.79 -26.33 3.40
N ASP A 199 -11.53 -25.42 4.04
CA ASP A 199 -11.21 -24.92 5.38
C ASP A 199 -11.33 -26.03 6.45
N HIS A 200 -12.30 -26.95 6.29
CA HIS A 200 -12.44 -28.15 7.13
C HIS A 200 -11.37 -29.23 6.92
N LEU A 201 -10.61 -29.18 5.82
CA LEU A 201 -9.50 -30.12 5.55
C LEU A 201 -8.15 -29.63 6.10
N LEU A 202 -8.11 -28.43 6.68
CA LEU A 202 -6.89 -27.75 7.16
C LEU A 202 -6.86 -27.57 8.70
N THR A 203 -7.67 -28.35 9.44
CA THR A 203 -7.68 -28.48 10.91
C THR A 203 -7.34 -29.89 11.36
#